data_AF-A0A538EUY6-F1
#
_entry.id   AF-A0A538EUY6-F1
#
_cell.length_a   1.000
_cell.length_b   1.000
_cell.length_c   1.000
_cell.angle_alpha   90.00
_cell.angle_beta   90.00
_cell.angle_gamma   90.00
#
_symmetry.space_group_name_H-M   'P 1'
#
loop_
_entity.id
_entity.type
_entity.pdbx_description
1 polymer ?
#
loop_
_entity_poly.entity_id
_entity_poly.type
_entity_poly.pdbx_seq_one_letter_code
_entity_poly.pdbx_strand_id
1 'polypeptide(L)'
;MSKAAAPRFGLLRRALGWVERRPVFVLVVPAVLALGAIAGLADIAGAERIDRAARHLHPAWLALCFGGELLSYAGYVLAIRDTAKVDQGPQLSFGHSIRAVIGGFGVFAATRTSGGFAVDYWALRTAGEDREGAVARVLALGALEYAVLAPAALCAAIAILVDGEDISLGLTLPWLAVIPGALIAIWITSPGRARRYATHDPGAGRVRGGFAHSVAGLSMLRRMLVAPPREHGLGLLGTAAYWAGDIACLWGALQLFGNPRLSTPALIIGYATGYVLTRRSLPAGGAGVVEIALTFALHWVGFPFVRALLGVVVYRLFNLWLPIVPALAVLPDVDELRRNFDQAEREVES
;
A
#
# COMPACT_ATOMS: atom_id res chain seq x y z
N MET A 1 -28.57 33.15 -14.83
CA MET A 1 -27.48 33.70 -13.98
C MET A 1 -27.08 32.66 -12.94
N SER A 2 -25.93 32.00 -13.10
CA SER A 2 -25.39 31.13 -12.05
C SER A 2 -23.87 31.07 -12.18
N LYS A 3 -23.17 31.69 -11.22
CA LYS A 3 -21.73 31.57 -11.00
C LYS A 3 -21.47 31.91 -9.54
N ALA A 4 -21.26 30.91 -8.70
CA ALA A 4 -20.43 31.00 -7.49
C ALA A 4 -20.44 29.67 -6.70
N ALA A 5 -19.58 28.72 -7.08
CA ALA A 5 -19.14 27.64 -6.19
C ALA A 5 -17.83 27.00 -6.69
N ALA A 6 -16.74 27.77 -6.80
CA ALA A 6 -15.43 27.22 -7.22
C ALA A 6 -14.14 27.82 -6.60
N PRO A 7 -14.10 28.61 -5.50
CA PRO A 7 -12.83 29.12 -4.99
C PRO A 7 -12.06 28.15 -4.07
N ARG A 8 -12.72 27.20 -3.38
CA ARG A 8 -12.07 26.34 -2.37
C ARG A 8 -11.20 25.21 -2.93
N PHE A 9 -11.59 24.61 -4.07
CA PHE A 9 -10.80 23.54 -4.71
C PHE A 9 -9.50 24.04 -5.36
N GLY A 10 -9.46 25.29 -5.83
CA GLY A 10 -8.28 25.89 -6.45
C GLY A 10 -7.15 26.19 -5.45
N LEU A 11 -7.49 26.58 -4.22
CA LEU A 11 -6.52 26.83 -3.15
C LEU A 11 -5.88 25.54 -2.64
N LEU A 12 -6.67 24.48 -2.44
CA LEU A 12 -6.17 23.15 -2.10
C LEU A 12 -5.24 22.62 -3.18
N ARG A 13 -5.62 22.67 -4.47
CA ARG A 13 -4.74 22.28 -5.58
C ARG A 13 -3.45 23.11 -5.65
N ARG A 14 -3.51 24.42 -5.41
CA ARG A 14 -2.31 25.28 -5.40
C ARG A 14 -1.40 25.02 -4.21
N ALA A 15 -1.96 24.76 -3.03
CA ALA A 15 -1.19 24.39 -1.84
C ALA A 15 -0.54 23.01 -2.01
N LEU A 16 -1.28 22.04 -2.52
CA LEU A 16 -0.77 20.70 -2.86
C LEU A 16 0.36 20.79 -3.89
N GLY A 17 0.18 21.55 -4.98
CA GLY A 17 1.21 21.78 -5.99
C GLY A 17 2.39 22.66 -5.54
N TRP A 18 2.32 23.29 -4.36
CA TRP A 18 3.43 24.02 -3.74
C TRP A 18 4.26 23.11 -2.82
N VAL A 19 3.60 22.20 -2.09
CA VAL A 19 4.22 21.12 -1.31
C VAL A 19 4.93 20.12 -2.24
N GLU A 20 4.29 19.78 -3.35
CA GLU A 20 4.83 18.88 -4.39
C GLU A 20 6.13 19.40 -5.00
N ARG A 21 6.38 20.72 -4.98
CA ARG A 21 7.63 21.34 -5.46
C ARG A 21 8.76 21.40 -4.42
N ARG A 22 8.51 21.04 -3.16
CA ARG A 22 9.53 21.07 -2.09
C ARG A 22 9.68 19.71 -1.42
N PRO A 23 10.47 18.77 -2.00
CA PRO A 23 10.62 17.40 -1.48
C PRO A 23 11.16 17.35 -0.04
N VAL A 24 11.86 18.40 0.42
CA VAL A 24 12.32 18.51 1.81
C VAL A 24 11.15 18.58 2.80
N PHE A 25 10.06 19.30 2.51
CA PHE A 25 8.91 19.37 3.43
C PHE A 25 8.16 18.03 3.53
N VAL A 26 8.14 17.26 2.46
CA VAL A 26 7.53 15.93 2.40
C VAL A 26 8.27 14.91 3.27
N LEU A 27 9.58 15.09 3.44
CA LEU A 27 10.42 14.30 4.35
C LEU A 27 10.38 14.84 5.78
N VAL A 28 10.53 16.16 5.92
CA VAL A 28 10.68 16.83 7.21
C VAL A 28 9.36 16.85 7.98
N VAL A 29 8.21 17.02 7.33
CA VAL A 29 6.93 17.08 8.05
C VAL A 29 6.56 15.75 8.69
N PRO A 30 6.58 14.58 8.00
CA PRO A 30 6.38 13.29 8.66
C PRO A 30 7.48 12.98 9.69
N ALA A 31 8.74 13.35 9.43
CA ALA A 31 9.82 13.20 10.40
C ALA A 31 9.56 14.01 11.67
N VAL A 32 9.18 15.27 11.55
CA VAL A 32 8.89 16.18 12.66
C VAL A 32 7.62 15.77 13.37
N LEU A 33 6.61 15.25 12.67
CA LEU A 33 5.41 14.68 13.28
C LEU A 33 5.74 13.39 14.05
N ALA A 34 6.58 12.52 13.49
CA ALA A 34 7.03 11.30 14.17
C ALA A 34 7.89 11.63 15.40
N LEU A 35 8.87 12.53 15.25
CA LEU A 35 9.72 13.01 16.36
C LEU A 35 8.90 13.79 17.39
N GLY A 36 7.92 14.58 16.96
CA GLY A 36 6.99 15.30 17.82
C GLY A 36 6.05 14.37 18.57
N ALA A 37 5.59 13.28 17.94
CA ALA A 37 4.83 12.23 18.61
C ALA A 37 5.72 11.51 19.64
N ILE A 38 6.96 11.16 19.29
CA ILE A 38 7.94 10.55 20.22
C ILE A 38 8.23 11.50 21.39
N ALA A 39 8.42 12.80 21.14
CA ALA A 39 8.69 13.81 22.16
C ALA A 39 7.47 14.06 23.06
N GLY A 40 6.27 14.19 22.48
CA GLY A 40 5.02 14.29 23.24
C GLY A 40 4.73 13.03 24.06
N LEU A 41 5.13 11.86 23.55
CA LEU A 41 5.07 10.59 24.29
C LEU A 41 6.08 10.53 25.44
N ALA A 42 7.27 11.12 25.28
CA ALA A 42 8.24 11.26 26.38
C ALA A 42 7.72 12.15 27.51
N ASP A 43 6.96 13.18 27.15
CA ASP A 43 6.32 14.09 28.09
C ASP A 43 5.11 13.43 28.81
N ILE A 44 4.26 12.70 28.08
CA ILE A 44 3.04 12.06 28.63
C ILE A 44 3.33 10.76 29.38
N ALA A 45 4.25 9.92 28.90
CA ALA A 45 4.51 8.58 29.46
C ALA A 45 5.51 8.60 30.62
N GLY A 46 6.21 9.73 30.83
CA GLY A 46 7.30 9.88 31.78
C GLY A 46 8.58 9.20 31.29
N ALA A 47 9.69 9.94 31.31
CA ALA A 47 11.02 9.50 30.83
C ALA A 47 11.46 8.13 31.39
N GLU A 48 11.03 7.75 32.59
CA GLU A 48 11.38 6.47 33.22
C GLU A 48 10.82 5.22 32.52
N ARG A 49 9.66 5.29 31.85
CA ARG A 49 9.08 4.13 31.14
C ARG A 49 9.75 3.92 29.79
N ILE A 50 10.13 5.01 29.11
CA ILE A 50 10.89 4.97 27.86
C ILE A 50 12.31 4.47 28.13
N ASP A 51 12.93 4.92 29.21
CA ASP A 51 14.28 4.48 29.60
C ASP A 51 14.32 3.00 30.02
N ARG A 52 13.21 2.47 30.55
CA ARG A 52 13.06 1.02 30.83
C ARG A 52 12.81 0.20 29.56
N ALA A 53 12.09 0.75 28.58
CA ALA A 53 11.89 0.14 27.26
C ALA A 53 13.19 0.16 26.43
N ALA A 54 13.94 1.25 26.47
CA ALA A 54 15.27 1.38 25.85
C ALA A 54 16.29 0.39 26.42
N ARG A 55 16.21 0.08 27.72
CA ARG A 55 17.08 -0.92 28.38
C ARG A 55 16.78 -2.37 28.04
N HIS A 56 15.61 -2.68 27.45
CA HIS A 56 15.22 -4.03 27.03
C HIS A 56 15.05 -4.14 25.50
N LEU A 57 15.65 -3.21 24.76
CA LEU A 57 15.56 -3.16 23.31
C LEU A 57 16.36 -4.32 22.72
N HIS A 58 15.69 -5.43 22.44
CA HIS A 58 16.33 -6.58 21.82
C HIS A 58 16.58 -6.28 20.33
N PRO A 59 17.85 -6.25 19.88
CA PRO A 59 18.18 -5.91 18.50
C PRO A 59 17.57 -6.90 17.48
N ALA A 60 17.23 -8.11 17.93
CA ALA A 60 16.51 -9.11 17.13
C ALA A 60 15.18 -8.58 16.57
N TRP A 61 14.44 -7.76 17.31
CA TRP A 61 13.17 -7.21 16.82
C TRP A 61 13.37 -6.13 15.76
N LEU A 62 14.42 -5.31 15.89
CA LEU A 62 14.82 -4.35 14.85
C LEU A 62 15.31 -5.08 13.59
N ALA A 63 16.07 -6.16 13.76
CA ALA A 63 16.49 -7.00 12.65
C ALA A 63 15.30 -7.68 11.95
N LEU A 64 14.28 -8.10 12.71
CA LEU A 64 13.02 -8.60 12.16
C LEU A 64 12.28 -7.52 11.37
N CYS A 65 12.21 -6.28 11.88
CA CYS A 65 11.61 -5.16 11.16
C CYS A 65 12.32 -4.92 9.82
N PHE A 66 13.64 -4.80 9.88
CA PHE A 66 14.45 -4.56 8.70
C PHE A 66 14.36 -5.71 7.68
N GLY A 67 14.51 -6.95 8.14
CA GLY A 67 14.43 -8.14 7.29
C GLY A 67 13.05 -8.37 6.71
N GLY A 68 12.00 -8.12 7.50
CA GLY A 68 10.60 -8.19 7.07
C GLY A 68 10.30 -7.17 5.97
N GLU A 69 10.77 -5.94 6.12
CA GLU A 69 10.58 -4.90 5.09
C GLU A 69 11.39 -5.20 3.81
N LEU A 70 12.61 -5.72 3.94
CA LEU A 70 13.39 -6.16 2.76
C LEU A 70 12.71 -7.32 2.02
N LEU A 71 12.20 -8.31 2.76
CA LEU A 71 11.40 -9.39 2.19
C LEU A 71 10.16 -8.82 1.51
N SER A 72 9.54 -7.81 2.11
CA SER A 72 8.34 -7.18 1.59
C SER A 72 8.61 -6.54 0.21
N TYR A 73 9.66 -5.73 0.10
CA TYR A 73 10.07 -5.12 -1.16
C TYR A 73 10.51 -6.13 -2.21
N ALA A 74 11.27 -7.16 -1.81
CA ALA A 74 11.66 -8.24 -2.73
C ALA A 74 10.42 -8.98 -3.27
N GLY A 75 9.45 -9.28 -2.41
CA GLY A 75 8.17 -9.85 -2.79
C GLY A 75 7.40 -8.98 -3.77
N TYR A 76 7.38 -7.66 -3.53
CA TYR A 76 6.73 -6.70 -4.42
C TYR A 76 7.39 -6.62 -5.81
N VAL A 77 8.73 -6.68 -5.87
CA VAL A 77 9.47 -6.76 -7.14
C VAL A 77 9.04 -7.98 -7.96
N LEU A 78 8.76 -9.11 -7.31
CA LEU A 78 8.23 -10.29 -8.00
C LEU A 78 6.79 -10.08 -8.46
N ALA A 79 5.93 -9.49 -7.61
CA ALA A 79 4.55 -9.18 -7.95
C ALA A 79 4.44 -8.27 -9.19
N ILE A 80 5.16 -7.15 -9.22
CA ILE A 80 5.10 -6.21 -10.34
C ILE A 80 5.61 -6.82 -11.66
N ARG A 81 6.67 -7.65 -11.61
CA ARG A 81 7.21 -8.33 -12.81
C ARG A 81 6.21 -9.31 -13.38
N ASP A 82 5.55 -10.04 -12.50
CA ASP A 82 4.61 -11.08 -12.89
C ASP A 82 3.29 -10.49 -13.43
N THR A 83 2.82 -9.40 -12.83
CA THR A 83 1.66 -8.64 -13.32
C THR A 83 1.97 -7.91 -14.63
N ALA A 84 3.19 -7.40 -14.82
CA ALA A 84 3.57 -6.69 -16.04
C ALA A 84 3.58 -7.60 -17.28
N LYS A 85 3.96 -8.87 -17.15
CA LYS A 85 4.10 -9.81 -18.29
C LYS A 85 2.78 -10.49 -18.73
N VAL A 86 1.68 -10.34 -17.99
CA VAL A 86 0.39 -10.98 -18.31
C VAL A 86 -0.12 -10.50 -19.68
N ASP A 87 -0.82 -11.33 -20.45
CA ASP A 87 -1.44 -10.93 -21.73
C ASP A 87 -0.44 -10.30 -22.72
N GLN A 88 0.77 -10.85 -22.84
CA GLN A 88 1.86 -10.36 -23.70
C GLN A 88 2.36 -8.95 -23.35
N GLY A 89 2.17 -8.53 -22.09
CA GLY A 89 2.70 -7.26 -21.58
C GLY A 89 4.22 -7.20 -21.49
N PRO A 90 4.77 -6.01 -21.18
CA PRO A 90 6.19 -5.78 -21.18
C PRO A 90 6.91 -6.64 -20.15
N GLN A 91 8.02 -7.25 -20.57
CA GLN A 91 8.90 -7.95 -19.66
C GLN A 91 9.81 -6.95 -18.95
N LEU A 92 9.46 -6.62 -17.70
CA LEU A 92 10.31 -5.79 -16.87
C LEU A 92 11.57 -6.57 -16.44
N SER A 93 12.74 -6.04 -16.82
CA SER A 93 14.01 -6.50 -16.24
C SER A 93 14.01 -6.27 -14.72
N PHE A 94 14.80 -7.04 -13.98
CA PHE A 94 14.89 -6.92 -12.53
C PHE A 94 15.26 -5.51 -12.06
N GLY A 95 16.20 -4.83 -12.74
CA GLY A 95 16.60 -3.46 -12.41
C GLY A 95 15.48 -2.43 -12.58
N HIS A 96 14.72 -2.53 -13.67
CA HIS A 96 13.54 -1.66 -13.90
C HIS A 96 12.46 -1.86 -12.83
N SER A 97 12.22 -3.11 -12.41
CA SER A 97 11.26 -3.40 -11.34
C SER A 97 11.72 -2.88 -9.98
N ILE A 98 13.02 -2.98 -9.66
CA ILE A 98 13.59 -2.37 -8.46
C ILE A 98 13.41 -0.85 -8.49
N ARG A 99 13.72 -0.19 -9.62
CA ARG A 99 13.52 1.26 -9.77
C ARG A 99 12.05 1.65 -9.61
N ALA A 100 11.13 0.87 -10.16
CA ALA A 100 9.69 1.09 -9.98
C ALA A 100 9.26 0.97 -8.51
N VAL A 101 9.79 0.00 -7.77
CA VAL A 101 9.54 -0.17 -6.33
C VAL A 101 10.14 0.98 -5.51
N ILE A 102 11.40 1.33 -5.76
CA ILE A 102 12.08 2.45 -5.09
C ILE A 102 11.36 3.77 -5.39
N GLY A 103 10.93 4.00 -6.62
CA GLY A 103 10.13 5.17 -6.98
C GLY A 103 8.75 5.16 -6.33
N GLY A 104 8.04 4.03 -6.45
CA GLY A 104 6.65 3.84 -6.04
C GLY A 104 6.42 3.78 -4.53
N PHE A 105 7.42 3.35 -3.75
CA PHE A 105 7.38 3.35 -2.29
C PHE A 105 8.26 4.43 -1.65
N GLY A 106 9.21 5.01 -2.40
CA GLY A 106 10.12 6.06 -1.93
C GLY A 106 9.60 7.46 -2.23
N VAL A 107 10.42 8.26 -2.93
CA VAL A 107 10.20 9.71 -3.09
C VAL A 107 8.85 10.05 -3.73
N PHE A 108 8.36 9.30 -4.72
CA PHE A 108 7.11 9.66 -5.41
C PHE A 108 5.86 9.30 -4.63
N ALA A 109 5.86 8.19 -3.88
CA ALA A 109 4.79 7.89 -2.93
C ALA A 109 4.67 8.98 -1.87
N ALA A 110 5.79 9.52 -1.39
CA ALA A 110 5.79 10.58 -0.39
C ALA A 110 5.42 11.94 -0.99
N THR A 111 5.88 12.27 -2.21
CA THR A 111 5.83 13.65 -2.74
C THR A 111 4.60 13.97 -3.57
N ARG A 112 3.94 13.00 -4.19
CA ARG A 112 2.79 13.23 -5.06
C ARG A 112 1.47 12.82 -4.44
N THR A 113 0.42 13.56 -4.79
CA THR A 113 -0.95 13.26 -4.36
C THR A 113 -1.56 12.02 -5.02
N SER A 114 -0.93 11.52 -6.09
CA SER A 114 -1.43 10.40 -6.91
C SER A 114 -1.07 9.01 -6.37
N GLY A 115 -0.25 8.91 -5.31
CA GLY A 115 0.10 7.65 -4.66
C GLY A 115 1.12 6.79 -5.44
N GLY A 116 1.43 5.62 -4.90
CA GLY A 116 2.46 4.72 -5.45
C GLY A 116 2.07 4.07 -6.79
N PHE A 117 0.78 3.89 -7.05
CA PHE A 117 0.27 3.31 -8.30
C PHE A 117 0.51 4.17 -9.56
N ALA A 118 0.68 5.49 -9.38
CA ALA A 118 1.03 6.37 -10.49
C ALA A 118 2.43 6.09 -11.05
N VAL A 119 3.34 5.62 -10.19
CA VAL A 119 4.70 5.24 -10.60
C VAL A 119 4.69 3.94 -11.38
N ASP A 120 3.89 2.95 -10.97
CA ASP A 120 3.76 1.69 -11.72
C ASP A 120 3.16 1.93 -13.10
N TYR A 121 2.11 2.76 -13.17
CA TYR A 121 1.49 3.17 -14.44
C TYR A 121 2.53 3.71 -15.41
N TRP A 122 3.38 4.62 -14.93
CA TRP A 122 4.42 5.24 -15.74
C TRP A 122 5.55 4.29 -16.12
N ALA A 123 5.97 3.42 -15.20
CA ALA A 123 6.97 2.39 -15.51
C ALA A 123 6.49 1.50 -16.65
N LEU A 124 5.19 1.16 -16.67
CA LEU A 124 4.57 0.38 -17.74
C LEU A 124 4.47 1.19 -19.05
N ARG A 125 4.08 2.46 -19.00
CA ARG A 125 4.04 3.35 -20.18
C ARG A 125 5.42 3.53 -20.82
N THR A 126 6.45 3.71 -20.00
CA THR A 126 7.84 3.86 -20.44
C THR A 126 8.37 2.55 -21.04
N ALA A 127 7.89 1.41 -20.55
CA ALA A 127 8.18 0.09 -21.11
C ALA A 127 7.42 -0.21 -22.42
N GLY A 128 6.62 0.73 -22.94
CA GLY A 128 5.93 0.63 -24.22
C GLY A 128 4.48 0.17 -24.16
N GLU A 129 3.91 -0.04 -22.96
CA GLU A 129 2.50 -0.39 -22.80
C GLU A 129 1.61 0.79 -23.18
N ASP A 130 0.46 0.53 -23.79
CA ASP A 130 -0.54 1.55 -24.10
C ASP A 130 -1.22 2.09 -22.81
N ARG A 131 -2.00 3.17 -22.95
CA ARG A 131 -2.65 3.81 -21.79
C ARG A 131 -3.65 2.89 -21.11
N GLU A 132 -4.45 2.15 -21.86
CA GLU A 132 -5.49 1.29 -21.29
C GLU A 132 -4.90 0.05 -20.65
N GLY A 133 -3.90 -0.56 -21.29
CA GLY A 133 -3.13 -1.68 -20.75
C GLY A 133 -2.42 -1.32 -19.44
N ALA A 134 -1.75 -0.16 -19.38
CA ALA A 134 -1.07 0.29 -18.17
C ALA A 134 -2.04 0.50 -17.00
N VAL A 135 -3.22 1.10 -17.24
CA VAL A 135 -4.25 1.26 -16.18
C VAL A 135 -4.76 -0.11 -15.72
N ALA A 136 -5.09 -1.01 -16.65
CA ALA A 136 -5.59 -2.34 -16.33
C ALA A 136 -4.59 -3.14 -15.48
N ARG A 137 -3.28 -3.05 -15.78
CA ARG A 137 -2.21 -3.72 -15.03
C ARG A 137 -2.04 -3.17 -13.62
N VAL A 138 -2.11 -1.85 -13.46
CA VAL A 138 -2.05 -1.22 -12.13
C VAL A 138 -3.24 -1.64 -11.27
N LEU A 139 -4.45 -1.68 -11.86
CA LEU A 139 -5.64 -2.19 -11.17
C LEU A 139 -5.54 -3.68 -10.87
N ALA A 140 -4.93 -4.47 -11.75
CA ALA A 140 -4.66 -5.88 -11.52
C ALA A 140 -3.66 -6.09 -10.38
N LEU A 141 -2.63 -5.26 -10.27
CA LEU A 141 -1.64 -5.29 -9.18
C LEU A 141 -2.31 -4.97 -7.84
N GLY A 142 -3.12 -3.92 -7.78
CA GLY A 142 -3.90 -3.60 -6.59
C GLY A 142 -4.89 -4.72 -6.23
N ALA A 143 -5.56 -5.31 -7.23
CA ALA A 143 -6.45 -6.45 -6.98
C ALA A 143 -5.68 -7.69 -6.49
N LEU A 144 -4.46 -7.93 -6.97
CA LEU A 144 -3.58 -9.01 -6.53
C LEU A 144 -3.19 -8.83 -5.05
N GLU A 145 -2.84 -7.61 -4.65
CA GLU A 145 -2.56 -7.26 -3.24
C GLU A 145 -3.74 -7.67 -2.33
N TYR A 146 -4.97 -7.28 -2.68
CA TYR A 146 -6.17 -7.66 -1.92
C TYR A 146 -6.54 -9.15 -2.05
N ALA A 147 -6.23 -9.80 -3.18
CA ALA A 147 -6.49 -11.22 -3.38
C ALA A 147 -5.69 -12.12 -2.44
N VAL A 148 -4.63 -11.60 -1.81
CA VAL A 148 -3.85 -12.30 -0.78
C VAL A 148 -4.24 -11.84 0.62
N LEU A 149 -4.32 -10.53 0.87
CA LEU A 149 -4.60 -10.00 2.21
C LEU A 149 -6.05 -10.30 2.66
N ALA A 150 -7.03 -10.16 1.77
CA ALA A 150 -8.44 -10.30 2.14
C ALA A 150 -8.80 -11.74 2.54
N PRO A 151 -8.34 -12.81 1.85
CA PRO A 151 -8.50 -14.17 2.35
C PRO A 151 -7.78 -14.44 3.66
N ALA A 152 -6.57 -13.90 3.86
CA ALA A 152 -5.85 -14.03 5.14
C ALA A 152 -6.64 -13.39 6.29
N ALA A 153 -7.22 -12.21 6.07
CA ALA A 153 -8.09 -11.53 7.02
C ALA A 153 -9.40 -12.31 7.25
N LEU A 154 -10.02 -12.89 6.21
CA LEU A 154 -11.18 -13.76 6.37
C LEU A 154 -10.85 -14.98 7.24
N CYS A 155 -9.74 -15.66 6.99
CA CYS A 155 -9.30 -16.79 7.81
C CYS A 155 -9.02 -16.38 9.26
N ALA A 156 -8.39 -15.23 9.47
CA ALA A 156 -8.16 -14.67 10.80
C ALA A 156 -9.47 -14.33 11.53
N ALA A 157 -10.45 -13.74 10.83
CA ALA A 157 -11.77 -13.46 11.40
C ALA A 157 -12.48 -14.75 11.81
N ILE A 158 -12.43 -15.80 10.98
CA ILE A 158 -13.00 -17.11 11.32
C ILE A 158 -12.30 -17.71 12.54
N ALA A 159 -10.97 -17.66 12.60
CA ALA A 159 -10.21 -18.18 13.75
C ALA A 159 -10.61 -17.48 15.06
N ILE A 160 -10.70 -16.15 15.05
CA ILE A 160 -11.16 -15.35 16.21
C ILE A 160 -12.57 -15.77 16.66
N LEU A 161 -13.48 -15.98 15.72
CA LEU A 161 -14.86 -16.41 16.02
C LEU A 161 -14.93 -17.83 16.57
N VAL A 162 -14.06 -18.74 16.11
CA VAL A 162 -14.01 -20.13 16.55
C VAL A 162 -13.35 -20.25 17.93
N ASP A 163 -12.26 -19.53 18.15
CA ASP A 163 -11.51 -19.55 19.41
C ASP A 163 -12.21 -18.75 20.53
N GLY A 164 -13.24 -17.96 20.18
CA GLY A 164 -14.01 -17.16 21.12
C GLY A 164 -13.20 -16.02 21.74
N GLU A 165 -12.22 -15.47 21.00
CA GLU A 165 -11.47 -14.30 21.46
C GLU A 165 -12.40 -13.10 21.61
N ASP A 166 -12.21 -12.31 22.67
CA ASP A 166 -13.02 -11.12 22.98
C ASP A 166 -12.62 -9.92 22.10
N ILE A 167 -12.82 -10.07 20.78
CA ILE A 167 -12.60 -9.04 19.77
C ILE A 167 -13.94 -8.63 19.19
N SER A 168 -14.16 -7.32 19.04
CA SER A 168 -15.42 -6.77 18.55
C SER A 168 -15.84 -7.40 17.22
N LEU A 169 -17.09 -7.86 17.16
CA LEU A 169 -17.72 -8.33 15.92
C LEU A 169 -17.73 -7.26 14.82
N GLY A 170 -17.67 -5.97 15.19
CA GLY A 170 -17.55 -4.87 14.23
C GLY A 170 -16.24 -4.89 13.42
N LEU A 171 -15.20 -5.55 13.93
CA LEU A 171 -13.93 -5.73 13.23
C LEU A 171 -13.85 -7.03 12.43
N THR A 172 -14.54 -8.08 12.87
CA THR A 172 -14.44 -9.42 12.25
C THR A 172 -15.50 -9.65 11.17
N LEU A 173 -16.76 -9.27 11.41
CA LEU A 173 -17.88 -9.51 10.50
C LEU A 173 -17.70 -8.87 9.11
N PRO A 174 -17.14 -7.65 8.96
CA PRO A 174 -16.93 -7.07 7.63
C PRO A 174 -16.07 -7.93 6.70
N TRP A 175 -15.15 -8.74 7.24
CA TRP A 175 -14.30 -9.63 6.43
C TRP A 175 -15.08 -10.81 5.83
N LEU A 176 -16.26 -11.14 6.32
CA LEU A 176 -17.14 -12.11 5.65
C LEU A 176 -17.59 -11.62 4.26
N ALA A 177 -17.57 -10.30 4.01
CA ALA A 177 -17.88 -9.72 2.70
C ALA A 177 -16.86 -10.10 1.62
N VAL A 178 -15.69 -10.65 1.99
CA VAL A 178 -14.71 -11.22 1.04
C VAL A 178 -15.34 -12.35 0.22
N ILE A 179 -16.23 -13.16 0.82
CA ILE A 179 -16.91 -14.27 0.13
C ILE A 179 -17.81 -13.76 -1.01
N PRO A 180 -18.84 -12.92 -0.76
CA PRO A 180 -19.66 -12.39 -1.85
C PRO A 180 -18.85 -11.50 -2.80
N GLY A 181 -17.85 -10.77 -2.31
CA GLY A 181 -16.94 -9.97 -3.15
C GLY A 181 -16.19 -10.83 -4.17
N ALA A 182 -15.63 -11.97 -3.74
CA ALA A 182 -14.96 -12.92 -4.62
C ALA A 182 -15.93 -13.54 -5.63
N LEU A 183 -17.14 -13.92 -5.21
CA LEU A 183 -18.17 -14.45 -6.11
C LEU A 183 -18.56 -13.43 -7.19
N ILE A 184 -18.74 -12.16 -6.82
CA ILE A 184 -19.02 -11.08 -7.75
C ILE A 184 -17.83 -10.88 -8.71
N ALA A 185 -16.60 -10.87 -8.21
CA ALA A 185 -15.41 -10.75 -9.05
C ALA A 185 -15.32 -11.88 -10.07
N ILE A 186 -15.57 -13.14 -9.67
CA ILE A 186 -15.61 -14.30 -10.57
C ILE A 186 -16.75 -14.17 -11.60
N TRP A 187 -17.92 -13.66 -11.18
CA TRP A 187 -19.09 -13.49 -12.04
C TRP A 187 -18.87 -12.42 -13.11
N ILE A 188 -18.28 -11.26 -12.74
CA ILE A 188 -17.98 -10.13 -13.64
C ILE A 188 -16.88 -10.50 -14.64
N THR A 189 -15.84 -11.20 -14.19
CA THR A 189 -14.67 -11.57 -15.01
C THR A 189 -14.88 -12.82 -15.87
N SER A 190 -16.09 -13.37 -15.90
CA SER A 190 -16.40 -14.54 -16.73
C SER A 190 -16.20 -14.24 -18.22
N PRO A 191 -15.66 -15.16 -19.05
CA PRO A 191 -15.20 -14.84 -20.42
C PRO A 191 -16.23 -14.11 -21.30
N GLY A 192 -17.51 -14.52 -21.22
CA GLY A 192 -18.59 -13.87 -21.97
C GLY A 192 -18.96 -12.47 -21.47
N ARG A 193 -18.75 -12.16 -20.18
CA ARG A 193 -19.10 -10.88 -19.57
C ARG A 193 -17.92 -9.92 -19.51
N ALA A 194 -16.72 -10.42 -19.23
CA ALA A 194 -15.50 -9.63 -19.23
C ALA A 194 -15.33 -8.90 -20.57
N ARG A 195 -15.54 -9.60 -21.70
CA ARG A 195 -15.48 -8.98 -23.03
C ARG A 195 -16.56 -7.91 -23.25
N ARG A 196 -17.69 -7.96 -22.55
CA ARG A 196 -18.75 -6.94 -22.66
C ARG A 196 -18.48 -5.74 -21.75
N TYR A 197 -17.98 -5.98 -20.54
CA TYR A 197 -17.82 -4.97 -19.50
C TYR A 197 -16.45 -4.29 -19.51
N ALA A 198 -15.42 -4.94 -20.03
CA ALA A 198 -14.08 -4.36 -20.17
C ALA A 198 -13.92 -3.50 -21.45
N THR A 199 -14.86 -3.57 -22.40
CA THR A 199 -14.80 -2.76 -23.62
C THR A 199 -14.96 -1.29 -23.28
N HIS A 200 -13.89 -0.52 -23.50
CA HIS A 200 -13.92 0.91 -23.42
C HIS A 200 -14.69 1.47 -24.63
N ASP A 201 -15.62 2.38 -24.36
CA ASP A 201 -16.37 3.12 -25.37
C ASP A 201 -15.93 4.59 -25.23
N PRO A 202 -15.23 5.17 -26.21
CA PRO A 202 -14.70 6.54 -26.13
C PRO A 202 -15.76 7.61 -25.87
N GLY A 203 -17.04 7.32 -26.13
CA GLY A 203 -18.17 8.19 -25.82
C GLY A 203 -18.77 8.00 -24.42
N ALA A 204 -18.28 7.03 -23.64
CA ALA A 204 -18.82 6.73 -22.32
C ALA A 204 -18.26 7.69 -21.24
N GLY A 205 -19.14 8.14 -20.34
CA GLY A 205 -18.74 9.00 -19.23
C GLY A 205 -17.70 8.36 -18.30
N ARG A 206 -16.96 9.21 -17.57
CA ARG A 206 -15.82 8.83 -16.69
C ARG A 206 -16.09 7.62 -15.78
N VAL A 207 -17.31 7.50 -15.25
CA VAL A 207 -17.70 6.39 -14.37
C VAL A 207 -17.70 5.04 -15.10
N ARG A 208 -18.26 5.00 -16.31
CA ARG A 208 -18.34 3.78 -17.12
C ARG A 208 -16.96 3.39 -17.65
N GLY A 209 -16.11 4.37 -18.00
CA GLY A 209 -14.71 4.13 -18.33
C GLY A 209 -13.92 3.53 -17.15
N GLY A 210 -14.04 4.12 -15.95
CA GLY A 210 -13.41 3.59 -14.75
C GLY A 210 -13.86 2.16 -14.40
N PHE A 211 -15.16 1.88 -14.51
CA PHE A 211 -15.68 0.52 -14.33
C PHE A 211 -15.07 -0.47 -15.33
N ALA A 212 -14.99 -0.11 -16.61
CA ALA A 212 -14.41 -0.98 -17.64
C ALA A 212 -12.94 -1.32 -17.34
N HIS A 213 -12.14 -0.33 -16.91
CA HIS A 213 -10.76 -0.58 -16.50
C HIS A 213 -10.63 -1.46 -15.26
N SER A 214 -11.52 -1.30 -14.27
CA SER A 214 -11.56 -2.19 -13.10
C SER A 214 -11.88 -3.63 -13.49
N VAL A 215 -12.84 -3.82 -14.40
CA VAL A 215 -13.16 -5.16 -14.92
C VAL A 215 -12.00 -5.73 -15.73
N ALA A 216 -11.29 -4.93 -16.50
CA ALA A 216 -10.10 -5.35 -17.23
C ALA A 216 -9.00 -5.82 -16.26
N GLY A 217 -8.69 -5.05 -15.23
CA GLY A 217 -7.71 -5.42 -14.21
C GLY A 217 -8.08 -6.67 -13.42
N LEU A 218 -9.34 -6.80 -13.00
CA LEU A 218 -9.85 -8.03 -12.36
C LEU A 218 -9.79 -9.24 -13.29
N SER A 219 -10.06 -9.04 -14.58
CA SER A 219 -9.98 -10.12 -15.57
C SER A 219 -8.54 -10.58 -15.77
N MET A 220 -7.58 -9.66 -15.71
CA MET A 220 -6.15 -9.96 -15.76
C MET A 220 -5.69 -10.74 -14.52
N LEU A 221 -6.11 -10.30 -13.32
CA LEU A 221 -5.88 -11.06 -12.08
C LEU A 221 -6.43 -12.48 -12.19
N ARG A 222 -7.67 -12.65 -12.68
CA ARG A 222 -8.25 -13.98 -12.87
C ARG A 222 -7.39 -14.85 -13.79
N ARG A 223 -6.85 -14.30 -14.88
CA ARG A 223 -5.95 -15.06 -15.77
C ARG A 223 -4.70 -15.51 -15.02
N MET A 224 -4.10 -14.65 -14.20
CA MET A 224 -2.95 -15.03 -13.35
C MET A 224 -3.30 -16.17 -12.39
N LEU A 225 -4.49 -16.15 -11.79
CA LEU A 225 -4.92 -17.17 -10.82
C LEU A 225 -5.28 -18.52 -11.47
N VAL A 226 -5.79 -18.51 -12.71
CA VAL A 226 -6.20 -19.72 -13.44
C VAL A 226 -5.06 -20.32 -14.26
N ALA A 227 -4.09 -19.51 -14.67
CA ALA A 227 -2.92 -19.96 -15.38
C ALA A 227 -2.07 -20.92 -14.53
N PRO A 228 -1.27 -21.80 -15.15
CA PRO A 228 -0.37 -22.69 -14.42
C PRO A 228 0.52 -21.92 -13.42
N PRO A 229 0.79 -22.46 -12.21
CA PRO A 229 1.64 -21.79 -11.22
C PRO A 229 3.06 -21.48 -11.72
N ARG A 230 3.54 -22.19 -12.75
CA ARG A 230 4.84 -21.93 -13.38
C ARG A 230 4.86 -20.61 -14.17
N GLU A 231 3.71 -20.16 -14.66
CA GLU A 231 3.60 -18.93 -15.44
C GLU A 231 3.43 -17.71 -14.54
N HIS A 232 2.55 -17.79 -13.54
CA HIS A 232 2.16 -16.63 -12.72
C HIS A 232 2.23 -16.84 -11.19
N GLY A 233 2.71 -18.00 -10.72
CA GLY A 233 2.79 -18.30 -9.30
C GLY A 233 3.78 -17.41 -8.54
N LEU A 234 4.80 -16.88 -9.21
CA LEU A 234 5.75 -15.93 -8.61
C LEU A 234 5.07 -14.61 -8.20
N GLY A 235 4.03 -14.17 -8.90
CA GLY A 235 3.28 -12.97 -8.53
C GLY A 235 2.54 -13.15 -7.21
N LEU A 236 1.88 -14.31 -7.02
CA LEU A 236 1.19 -14.66 -5.79
C LEU A 236 2.15 -14.88 -4.63
N LEU A 237 3.23 -15.63 -4.84
CA LEU A 237 4.25 -15.85 -3.82
C LEU A 237 4.93 -14.54 -3.43
N GLY A 238 5.22 -13.67 -4.41
CA GLY A 238 5.75 -12.34 -4.19
C GLY A 238 4.81 -11.47 -3.35
N THR A 239 3.52 -11.50 -3.65
CA THR A 239 2.50 -10.75 -2.89
C THR A 239 2.29 -11.31 -1.49
N ALA A 240 2.38 -12.64 -1.31
CA ALA A 240 2.35 -13.27 0.00
C ALA A 240 3.59 -12.90 0.82
N ALA A 241 4.78 -12.91 0.22
CA ALA A 241 6.02 -12.45 0.85
C ALA A 241 5.95 -10.95 1.19
N TYR A 242 5.34 -10.14 0.33
CA TYR A 242 5.08 -8.72 0.56
C TYR A 242 4.31 -8.50 1.86
N TRP A 243 3.13 -9.11 2.00
CA TRP A 243 2.31 -8.95 3.19
C TRP A 243 2.91 -9.64 4.42
N ALA A 244 3.50 -10.83 4.27
CA ALA A 244 4.11 -11.53 5.39
C ALA A 244 5.30 -10.76 5.98
N GLY A 245 6.15 -10.20 5.12
CA GLY A 245 7.27 -9.34 5.53
C GLY A 245 6.81 -8.06 6.21
N ASP A 246 5.79 -7.40 5.65
CA ASP A 246 5.24 -6.15 6.19
C ASP A 246 4.54 -6.37 7.56
N ILE A 247 3.73 -7.43 7.69
CA ILE A 247 3.11 -7.83 8.96
C ILE A 247 4.16 -8.25 9.99
N ALA A 248 5.22 -8.97 9.58
CA ALA A 248 6.33 -9.33 10.45
C ALA A 248 7.09 -8.09 10.95
N CYS A 249 7.23 -7.07 10.10
CA CYS A 249 7.80 -5.79 10.49
C CYS A 249 6.94 -5.08 11.55
N LEU A 250 5.63 -5.01 11.35
CA LEU A 250 4.71 -4.48 12.36
C LEU A 250 4.80 -5.27 13.67
N TRP A 251 4.78 -6.60 13.60
CA TRP A 251 4.93 -7.45 14.78
C TRP A 251 6.22 -7.14 15.53
N GLY A 252 7.37 -7.12 14.84
CA GLY A 252 8.66 -6.79 15.45
C GLY A 252 8.64 -5.40 16.12
N ALA A 253 8.01 -4.41 15.48
CA ALA A 253 7.92 -3.06 16.02
C ALA A 253 7.06 -3.00 17.29
N LEU A 254 5.96 -3.76 17.35
CA LEU A 254 5.11 -3.86 18.54
C LEU A 254 5.85 -4.51 19.72
N GLN A 255 6.70 -5.52 19.44
CA GLN A 255 7.47 -6.25 20.45
C GLN A 255 8.49 -5.37 21.19
N LEU A 256 8.94 -4.25 20.59
CA LEU A 256 9.85 -3.29 21.23
C LEU A 256 9.24 -2.60 22.44
N PHE A 257 7.91 -2.49 22.48
CA PHE A 257 7.18 -1.78 23.55
C PHE A 257 6.49 -2.75 24.53
N GLY A 258 6.90 -4.01 24.52
CA GLY A 258 6.44 -5.11 25.38
C GLY A 258 5.93 -6.29 24.57
N ASN A 259 5.73 -7.44 25.23
CA ASN A 259 5.25 -8.70 24.64
C ASN A 259 3.79 -8.98 25.07
N PRO A 260 2.80 -8.17 24.64
CA PRO A 260 1.42 -8.42 25.01
C PRO A 260 0.86 -9.65 24.29
N ARG A 261 -0.19 -10.24 24.88
CA ARG A 261 -0.93 -11.36 24.29
C ARG A 261 -1.77 -10.87 23.10
N LEU A 262 -1.14 -10.59 21.98
CA LEU A 262 -1.81 -10.37 20.70
C LEU A 262 -1.69 -11.67 19.90
N SER A 263 -2.83 -12.30 19.61
CA SER A 263 -2.86 -13.51 18.80
C SER A 263 -2.50 -13.18 17.34
N THR A 264 -1.96 -14.15 16.60
CA THR A 264 -1.66 -13.97 15.17
C THR A 264 -2.92 -13.57 14.37
N PRO A 265 -4.11 -14.16 14.60
CA PRO A 265 -5.34 -13.69 13.96
C PRO A 265 -5.69 -12.22 14.28
N ALA A 266 -5.57 -11.81 15.54
CA ALA A 266 -5.82 -10.43 15.95
C ALA A 266 -4.86 -9.44 15.28
N LEU A 267 -3.58 -9.80 15.15
CA LEU A 267 -2.59 -9.01 14.40
C LEU A 267 -2.99 -8.86 12.93
N ILE A 268 -3.38 -9.95 12.26
CA ILE A 268 -3.76 -9.93 10.84
C ILE A 268 -5.02 -9.07 10.64
N ILE A 269 -6.04 -9.19 11.50
CA ILE A 269 -7.24 -8.36 11.44
C ILE A 269 -6.93 -6.89 11.72
N GLY A 270 -6.16 -6.60 12.77
CA GLY A 270 -5.75 -5.23 13.10
C GLY A 270 -4.98 -4.59 11.96
N TYR A 271 -4.06 -5.34 11.35
CA TYR A 271 -3.31 -4.90 10.18
C TYR A 271 -4.23 -4.66 8.98
N ALA A 272 -5.04 -5.64 8.60
CA ALA A 272 -5.90 -5.56 7.42
C ALA A 272 -6.96 -4.45 7.57
N THR A 273 -7.48 -4.22 8.78
CA THR A 273 -8.41 -3.12 9.07
C THR A 273 -7.71 -1.77 9.02
N GLY A 274 -6.48 -1.67 9.56
CA GLY A 274 -5.65 -0.46 9.47
C GLY A 274 -5.24 -0.12 8.03
N TYR A 275 -5.14 -1.14 7.17
CA TYR A 275 -4.75 -1.05 5.76
C TYR A 275 -5.93 -1.18 4.77
N VAL A 276 -7.17 -0.95 5.21
CA VAL A 276 -8.37 -0.99 4.33
C VAL A 276 -8.17 -0.14 3.07
N LEU A 277 -7.50 1.00 3.19
CA LEU A 277 -6.91 1.73 2.07
C LEU A 277 -5.40 1.49 2.08
N THR A 278 -4.88 0.81 1.05
CA THR A 278 -3.44 0.53 1.00
C THR A 278 -2.64 1.83 0.94
N ARG A 279 -1.44 1.86 1.54
CA ARG A 279 -0.50 2.99 1.46
C ARG A 279 -0.23 3.48 0.03
N ARG A 280 -0.34 2.61 -0.99
CA ARG A 280 -0.17 2.97 -2.40
C ARG A 280 -1.38 3.69 -2.99
N SER A 281 -2.57 3.44 -2.46
CA SER A 281 -3.81 4.12 -2.88
C SER A 281 -3.99 5.50 -2.25
N LEU A 282 -3.30 5.75 -1.13
CA LEU A 282 -3.39 7.01 -0.39
C LEU A 282 -2.33 8.03 -0.85
N PRO A 283 -2.67 9.34 -0.83
CA PRO A 283 -1.68 10.41 -1.02
C PRO A 283 -0.56 10.33 0.01
N ALA A 284 0.66 10.74 -0.36
CA ALA A 284 1.82 10.80 0.55
C ALA A 284 2.14 9.47 1.28
N GLY A 285 1.88 8.32 0.64
CA GLY A 285 2.09 7.00 1.23
C GLY A 285 1.16 6.70 2.42
N GLY A 286 0.04 7.43 2.50
CA GLY A 286 -0.91 7.35 3.62
C GLY A 286 -0.39 7.94 4.92
N ALA A 287 0.65 8.78 4.90
CA ALA A 287 1.19 9.44 6.09
C ALA A 287 0.08 10.19 6.86
N GLY A 288 0.05 9.98 8.18
CA GLY A 288 -0.99 10.42 9.10
C GLY A 288 -2.20 9.49 9.12
N VAL A 289 -2.73 9.09 7.97
CA VAL A 289 -3.94 8.27 7.88
C VAL A 289 -3.68 6.84 8.33
N VAL A 290 -2.63 6.19 7.81
CA VAL A 290 -2.27 4.82 8.15
C VAL A 290 -1.85 4.72 9.61
N GLU A 291 -1.10 5.71 10.11
CA GLU A 291 -0.66 5.78 11.50
C GLU A 291 -1.86 5.77 12.44
N ILE A 292 -2.86 6.62 12.17
CA ILE A 292 -4.06 6.73 12.97
C ILE A 292 -4.90 5.45 12.83
N ALA A 293 -5.21 5.03 11.60
CA ALA A 293 -6.07 3.89 11.33
C ALA A 293 -5.50 2.59 11.91
N LEU A 294 -4.21 2.32 11.71
CA LEU A 294 -3.54 1.12 12.21
C LEU A 294 -3.42 1.15 13.74
N THR A 295 -3.13 2.31 14.34
CA THR A 295 -3.09 2.45 15.81
C THR A 295 -4.46 2.13 16.43
N PHE A 296 -5.54 2.69 15.87
CA PHE A 296 -6.90 2.40 16.35
C PHE A 296 -7.32 0.96 16.07
N ALA A 297 -6.99 0.40 14.90
CA ALA A 297 -7.29 -0.98 14.59
C ALA A 297 -6.61 -1.95 15.55
N LEU A 298 -5.32 -1.73 15.87
CA LEU A 298 -4.59 -2.47 16.89
C LEU A 298 -5.20 -2.28 18.28
N HIS A 299 -5.62 -1.07 18.61
CA HIS A 299 -6.27 -0.80 19.89
C HIS A 299 -7.60 -1.55 20.04
N TRP A 300 -8.41 -1.59 18.98
CA TRP A 300 -9.70 -2.27 18.97
C TRP A 300 -9.61 -3.81 18.97
N VAL A 301 -8.48 -4.39 18.54
CA VAL A 301 -8.19 -5.83 18.73
C VAL A 301 -7.56 -6.13 20.10
N GLY A 302 -7.56 -5.16 21.03
CA GLY A 302 -7.15 -5.35 22.42
C GLY A 302 -5.72 -4.91 22.76
N PHE A 303 -5.00 -4.27 21.83
CA PHE A 303 -3.65 -3.77 22.11
C PHE A 303 -3.69 -2.44 22.91
N PRO A 304 -2.76 -2.20 23.86
CA PRO A 304 -2.72 -0.93 24.58
C PRO A 304 -2.42 0.24 23.64
N PHE A 305 -3.28 1.26 23.61
CA PHE A 305 -3.23 2.37 22.65
C PHE A 305 -1.84 3.03 22.51
N VAL A 306 -1.22 3.40 23.64
CA VAL A 306 0.10 4.06 23.65
C VAL A 306 1.17 3.16 23.02
N ARG A 307 1.13 1.86 23.28
CA ARG A 307 2.09 0.90 22.71
C ARG A 307 1.81 0.64 21.24
N ALA A 308 0.54 0.60 20.83
CA ALA A 308 0.16 0.50 19.43
C ALA A 308 0.70 1.71 18.65
N LEU A 309 0.50 2.92 19.18
CA LEU A 309 1.01 4.15 18.56
C LEU A 309 2.53 4.11 18.41
N LEU A 310 3.26 3.74 19.47
CA LEU A 310 4.71 3.65 19.45
C LEU A 310 5.21 2.59 18.46
N GLY A 311 4.61 1.39 18.47
CA GLY A 311 4.95 0.32 17.55
C GLY A 311 4.66 0.70 16.09
N VAL A 312 3.53 1.37 15.83
CA VAL A 312 3.19 1.88 14.50
C VAL A 312 4.17 2.94 14.03
N VAL A 313 4.63 3.84 14.91
CA VAL A 313 5.66 4.84 14.56
C VAL A 313 6.98 4.15 14.17
N VAL A 314 7.42 3.14 14.93
CA VAL A 314 8.64 2.38 14.59
C VAL A 314 8.46 1.58 13.31
N TYR A 315 7.33 0.91 13.16
CA TYR A 315 6.96 0.22 11.92
C TYR A 315 7.04 1.17 10.72
N ARG A 316 6.48 2.38 10.84
CA ARG A 316 6.52 3.40 9.78
C ARG A 316 7.91 3.96 9.54
N LEU A 317 8.79 3.96 10.53
CA LEU A 317 10.20 4.29 10.32
C LEU A 317 10.82 3.31 9.32
N PHE A 318 10.68 2.00 9.52
CA PHE A 318 11.17 1.01 8.56
C PHE A 318 10.40 1.06 7.24
N ASN A 319 9.08 1.11 7.32
CA ASN A 319 8.18 0.99 6.17
C ASN A 319 8.23 2.20 5.22
N LEU A 320 8.43 3.40 5.75
CA LEU A 320 8.46 4.64 4.96
C LEU A 320 9.90 5.07 4.62
N TRP A 321 10.85 4.95 5.55
CA TRP A 321 12.19 5.51 5.35
C TRP A 321 13.15 4.58 4.63
N LEU A 322 13.02 3.27 4.82
CA LEU A 322 13.89 2.30 4.17
C LEU A 322 13.91 2.43 2.63
N PRO A 323 12.80 2.72 1.91
CA PRO A 323 12.83 2.96 0.47
C PRO A 323 13.21 4.41 0.12
N ILE A 324 12.93 5.37 1.00
CA ILE A 324 13.25 6.79 0.75
C ILE A 324 14.76 7.04 0.83
N VAL A 325 15.49 6.43 1.77
CA VAL A 325 16.94 6.65 1.92
C VAL A 325 17.74 6.23 0.67
N PRO A 326 17.55 5.02 0.10
CA PRO A 326 18.14 4.66 -1.19
C PRO A 326 17.65 5.56 -2.32
N ALA A 327 16.37 5.91 -2.38
CA ALA A 327 15.85 6.81 -3.40
C ALA A 327 16.53 8.18 -3.38
N LEU A 328 16.86 8.70 -2.20
CA LEU A 328 17.62 9.94 -2.04
C LEU A 328 19.10 9.77 -2.42
N ALA A 329 19.70 8.61 -2.18
CA ALA A 329 21.08 8.35 -2.60
C ALA A 329 21.24 8.34 -4.14
N VAL A 330 20.17 8.13 -4.90
CA VAL A 330 20.15 8.18 -6.38
C VAL A 330 19.51 9.46 -6.93
N LEU A 331 19.47 10.54 -6.15
CA LEU A 331 18.83 11.84 -6.48
C LEU A 331 19.03 12.36 -7.92
N PRO A 332 20.22 12.26 -8.57
CA PRO A 332 20.39 12.71 -9.96
C PRO A 332 19.51 11.95 -10.96
N ASP A 333 19.39 10.63 -10.80
CA ASP A 333 18.50 9.78 -11.62
C ASP A 333 17.03 10.05 -11.27
N VAL A 334 16.73 10.40 -10.01
CA VAL A 334 15.37 10.76 -9.56
C VAL A 334 14.90 12.07 -10.19
N ASP A 335 15.78 13.05 -10.37
CA ASP A 335 15.44 14.32 -11.05
C ASP A 335 15.24 14.13 -12.56
N GLU A 336 15.94 13.18 -13.18
CA GLU A 336 15.69 12.77 -14.57
C GLU A 336 14.36 12.01 -14.70
N LEU A 337 14.12 11.04 -13.82
CA LEU A 337 12.82 10.37 -13.67
C LEU A 337 11.71 11.41 -13.46
N ARG A 338 11.90 12.39 -12.56
CA ARG A 338 10.93 13.46 -12.26
C ARG A 338 10.65 14.35 -13.46
N ARG A 339 11.68 14.72 -14.24
CA ARG A 339 11.49 15.47 -15.49
C ARG A 339 10.73 14.66 -16.53
N ASN A 340 11.06 13.38 -16.67
CA ASN A 340 10.31 12.47 -17.54
C ASN A 340 8.85 12.33 -17.06
N PHE A 341 8.61 12.21 -15.75
CA PHE A 341 7.28 12.18 -15.15
C PHE A 341 6.50 13.49 -15.40
N ASP A 342 7.13 14.66 -15.21
CA ASP A 342 6.49 15.97 -15.37
C ASP A 342 6.22 16.34 -16.84
N GLN A 343 7.07 15.87 -17.77
CA GLN A 343 6.86 16.06 -19.20
C GLN A 343 5.69 15.21 -19.69
N ALA A 344 5.63 13.99 -19.19
CA ALA A 344 4.72 13.02 -19.75
C ALA A 344 3.33 13.07 -19.07
N GLU A 345 3.21 13.65 -17.88
CA GLU A 345 1.92 14.09 -17.32
C GLU A 345 1.27 15.21 -18.16
N ARG A 346 2.06 16.10 -18.78
CA ARG A 346 1.54 17.14 -19.69
C ARG A 346 1.04 16.56 -21.00
N GLU A 347 1.68 15.50 -21.51
CA GLU A 347 1.24 14.77 -22.70
C GLU A 347 -0.07 13.98 -22.45
N VAL A 348 -0.38 13.64 -21.20
CA VAL A 348 -1.63 12.96 -20.82
C VAL A 348 -2.80 13.94 -20.65
N GLU A 349 -2.51 15.21 -20.35
CA GLU A 349 -3.51 16.28 -20.22
C GLU A 349 -3.80 17.01 -21.55
N SER A 350 -2.95 16.86 -22.57
CA SER A 350 -3.14 17.37 -23.94
C SER A 350 -3.93 16.41 -24.83
#